data_AF-A0A7W6WTI1-F1
#
_entry.id   AF-A0A7W6WTI1-F1
#
_cell.length_a   1.000
_cell.length_b   1.000
_cell.length_c   1.000
_cell.angle_alpha   90.00
_cell.angle_beta   90.00
_cell.angle_gamma   90.00
#
_symmetry.space_group_name_H-M   'P 1'
#
loop_
_entity.id
_entity.type
_entity.pdbx_description
1 polymer ?
#
loop_
_entity_poly.entity_id
_entity_poly.type
_entity_poly.pdbx_seq_one_letter_code
_entity_poly.pdbx_strand_id
1 'polypeptide(L)'
;MNGVHDMGGMDGFGKVEPEPNEPVFHAEWESRVLAMVRAMGAAGAFNIDTSRFYREMIPPHIYLSSSYYKKWFLGLEEMLIAKGYLTREEVAAGHALQPAKALKHGKLERDDVERTMVRGKFARPAPAPARFKIGDRVRAKNIHPVTHTRLPRYVRGHVGVVELNHGCHVFPDSAAMERGENPQWLYTVVFEGRDLWGEDGDPTLKVSIDAFEPYLDPA
;
A
#
# COMPACT_ATOMS: atom_id res chain seq x y z
N MET A 1 -0.89 -10.76 -0.01
CA MET A 1 -2.26 -11.12 -0.40
C MET A 1 -2.29 -11.19 -1.91
N ASN A 2 -2.82 -12.27 -2.50
CA ASN A 2 -2.94 -12.38 -3.95
C ASN A 2 -4.31 -11.84 -4.41
N GLY A 3 -4.52 -10.54 -4.27
CA GLY A 3 -5.78 -9.87 -4.58
C GLY A 3 -5.80 -9.24 -5.98
N VAL A 4 -6.95 -8.73 -6.40
CA VAL A 4 -7.10 -8.05 -7.70
C VAL A 4 -6.33 -6.73 -7.78
N HIS A 5 -5.95 -6.13 -6.65
CA HIS A 5 -5.18 -4.88 -6.60
C HIS A 5 -3.75 -5.03 -7.18
N ASP A 6 -3.21 -6.25 -7.23
CA ASP A 6 -1.89 -6.56 -7.76
C ASP A 6 -1.98 -6.87 -9.26
N MET A 7 -2.30 -5.87 -10.07
CA MET A 7 -2.67 -6.03 -11.50
C MET A 7 -1.48 -6.12 -12.46
N GLY A 8 -0.24 -6.07 -11.96
CA GLY A 8 0.95 -6.08 -12.82
C GLY A 8 1.02 -7.34 -13.69
N GLY A 9 1.08 -7.16 -15.02
CA GLY A 9 1.12 -8.25 -15.99
C GLY A 9 -0.24 -8.88 -16.34
N MET A 10 -1.35 -8.32 -15.88
CA MET A 10 -2.69 -8.80 -16.24
C MET A 10 -3.20 -8.13 -17.52
N ASP A 11 -3.74 -8.94 -18.43
CA ASP A 11 -4.42 -8.48 -19.64
C ASP A 11 -5.92 -8.18 -19.40
N GLY A 12 -6.55 -7.52 -20.37
CA GLY A 12 -8.01 -7.39 -20.44
C GLY A 12 -8.61 -6.10 -19.86
N PHE A 13 -7.80 -5.12 -19.47
CA PHE A 13 -8.28 -3.83 -18.92
C PHE A 13 -8.64 -2.76 -19.96
N GLY A 14 -8.34 -2.99 -21.25
CA GLY A 14 -8.54 -2.01 -22.30
C GLY A 14 -7.46 -0.93 -22.33
N LYS A 15 -7.74 0.19 -23.03
CA LYS A 15 -6.80 1.31 -23.18
C LYS A 15 -6.84 2.22 -21.95
N VAL A 16 -5.71 2.86 -21.66
CA VAL A 16 -5.69 3.99 -20.72
C VAL A 16 -6.28 5.21 -21.42
N GLU A 17 -7.34 5.78 -20.84
CA GLU A 17 -8.07 6.94 -21.38
C GLU A 17 -8.05 8.09 -20.36
N PRO A 18 -7.05 8.99 -20.38
CA PRO A 18 -6.99 10.13 -19.48
C PRO A 18 -8.09 11.15 -19.80
N GLU A 19 -8.75 11.70 -18.76
CA GLU A 19 -9.73 12.77 -18.92
C GLU A 19 -9.02 14.11 -19.21
N PRO A 20 -9.37 14.82 -20.30
CA PRO A 20 -8.86 16.16 -20.54
C PRO A 20 -9.31 17.14 -19.44
N ASN A 21 -8.35 17.82 -18.80
CA ASN A 21 -8.61 18.76 -17.70
C ASN A 21 -9.32 18.12 -16.48
N GLU A 22 -8.97 16.88 -16.15
CA GLU A 22 -9.50 16.17 -14.99
C GLU A 22 -9.46 17.04 -13.71
N PRO A 23 -10.61 17.27 -13.04
CA PRO A 23 -10.63 18.03 -11.80
C PRO A 23 -9.96 17.23 -10.67
N VAL A 24 -9.48 17.91 -9.63
CA VAL A 24 -8.90 17.23 -8.44
C VAL A 24 -9.92 16.31 -7.75
N PHE A 25 -11.19 16.71 -7.77
CA PHE A 25 -12.32 15.93 -7.27
C PHE A 25 -13.49 16.06 -8.26
N HIS A 26 -14.05 14.93 -8.70
CA HIS A 26 -15.23 14.89 -9.57
C HIS A 26 -16.52 15.22 -8.81
N ALA A 27 -16.52 15.03 -7.50
CA ALA A 27 -17.66 15.35 -6.63
C ALA A 27 -17.22 15.74 -5.21
N GLU A 28 -18.05 16.52 -4.53
CA GLU A 28 -17.74 17.04 -3.17
C GLU A 28 -17.40 15.91 -2.17
N TRP A 29 -18.08 14.76 -2.27
CA TRP A 29 -17.88 13.63 -1.36
C TRP A 29 -16.47 13.04 -1.44
N GLU A 30 -15.80 13.17 -2.58
CA GLU A 30 -14.44 12.66 -2.76
C GLU A 30 -13.44 13.42 -1.87
N SER A 31 -13.59 14.75 -1.80
CA SER A 31 -12.78 15.58 -0.90
C SER A 31 -13.04 15.24 0.58
N ARG A 32 -14.28 14.91 0.93
CA ARG A 32 -14.67 14.48 2.28
C ARG A 32 -14.01 13.15 2.64
N VAL A 33 -13.97 12.18 1.71
CA VAL A 33 -13.28 10.89 1.93
C VAL A 33 -11.78 11.09 2.15
N LEU A 34 -11.12 11.91 1.34
CA LEU A 34 -9.72 12.25 1.56
C LEU A 34 -9.51 12.83 2.97
N ALA A 35 -10.34 13.82 3.35
CA ALA A 35 -10.26 14.46 4.66
C ALA A 35 -10.46 13.47 5.82
N MET A 36 -11.46 12.58 5.72
CA MET A 36 -11.72 11.55 6.74
C MET A 36 -10.54 10.58 6.90
N VAL A 37 -9.97 10.08 5.80
CA VAL A 37 -8.81 9.18 5.86
C VAL A 37 -7.60 9.88 6.49
N ARG A 38 -7.35 11.14 6.12
CA ARG A 38 -6.25 11.94 6.68
C ARG A 38 -6.45 12.21 8.16
N ALA A 39 -7.66 12.60 8.57
CA ALA A 39 -7.97 12.91 9.96
C ALA A 39 -7.83 11.69 10.87
N MET A 40 -8.39 10.55 10.48
CA MET A 40 -8.31 9.33 11.28
C MET A 40 -6.87 8.78 11.35
N GLY A 41 -6.11 8.86 10.25
CA GLY A 41 -4.70 8.50 10.25
C GLY A 41 -3.88 9.40 11.17
N ALA A 42 -4.05 10.73 11.09
CA ALA A 42 -3.35 11.69 11.94
C ALA A 42 -3.72 11.55 13.43
N ALA A 43 -4.96 11.16 13.73
CA ALA A 43 -5.42 10.87 15.09
C ALA A 43 -4.88 9.54 15.65
N GLY A 44 -4.09 8.80 14.86
CA GLY A 44 -3.44 7.56 15.25
C GLY A 44 -4.37 6.35 15.26
N ALA A 45 -5.48 6.39 14.51
CA ALA A 45 -6.40 5.27 14.38
C ALA A 45 -5.79 4.12 13.56
N PHE A 46 -4.85 4.40 12.66
CA PHE A 46 -4.17 3.42 11.80
C PHE A 46 -2.90 4.03 11.18
N ASN A 47 -2.03 3.19 10.63
CA ASN A 47 -0.95 3.62 9.74
C ASN A 47 -1.32 3.42 8.25
N ILE A 48 -0.49 3.95 7.35
CA ILE A 48 -0.75 3.91 5.91
C ILE A 48 -0.81 2.47 5.35
N ASP A 49 0.00 1.56 5.88
CA ASP A 49 0.07 0.17 5.41
C ASP A 49 -1.17 -0.62 5.85
N THR A 50 -1.70 -0.33 7.04
CA THR A 50 -3.00 -0.84 7.50
C THR A 50 -4.11 -0.35 6.58
N SER A 51 -4.12 0.95 6.23
CA SER A 51 -5.10 1.51 5.29
C SER A 51 -5.01 0.91 3.89
N ARG A 52 -3.81 0.54 3.41
CA ARG A 52 -3.65 -0.22 2.16
C ARG A 52 -4.25 -1.62 2.28
N PHE A 53 -3.91 -2.35 3.34
CA PHE A 53 -4.43 -3.69 3.60
C PHE A 53 -5.96 -3.76 3.56
N TYR A 54 -6.66 -2.82 4.19
CA TYR A 54 -8.14 -2.81 4.15
C TYR A 54 -8.71 -2.51 2.75
N ARG A 55 -8.01 -1.73 1.92
CA ARG A 55 -8.40 -1.55 0.50
C ARG A 55 -8.13 -2.80 -0.34
N GLU A 56 -7.09 -3.55 0.00
CA GLU A 56 -6.72 -4.80 -0.66
C GLU A 56 -7.74 -5.92 -0.40
N MET A 57 -8.45 -5.86 0.75
CA MET A 57 -9.51 -6.79 1.14
C MET A 57 -10.87 -6.54 0.47
N ILE A 58 -11.04 -5.43 -0.27
CA ILE A 58 -12.32 -5.16 -0.95
C ILE A 58 -12.60 -6.29 -1.96
N PRO A 59 -13.83 -6.85 -1.97
CA PRO A 59 -14.18 -7.92 -2.91
C PRO A 59 -13.83 -7.54 -4.36
N PRO A 60 -13.21 -8.43 -5.17
CA PRO A 60 -12.64 -8.05 -6.45
C PRO A 60 -13.58 -7.32 -7.41
N HIS A 61 -14.83 -7.80 -7.53
CA HIS A 61 -15.83 -7.17 -8.39
C HIS A 61 -16.18 -5.75 -7.93
N ILE A 62 -16.28 -5.52 -6.62
CA ILE A 62 -16.50 -4.19 -6.03
C ILE A 62 -15.28 -3.30 -6.25
N TYR A 63 -14.06 -3.84 -6.06
CA TYR A 63 -12.83 -3.09 -6.27
C TYR A 63 -12.76 -2.59 -7.73
N LEU A 64 -12.95 -3.48 -8.70
CA LEU A 64 -12.86 -3.13 -10.12
C LEU A 64 -13.95 -2.14 -10.56
N SER A 65 -15.17 -2.26 -10.01
CA SER A 65 -16.29 -1.37 -10.38
C SER A 65 -16.36 -0.06 -9.57
N SER A 66 -15.48 0.14 -8.59
CA SER A 66 -15.49 1.32 -7.72
C SER A 66 -14.56 2.43 -8.23
N SER A 67 -15.03 3.67 -8.15
CA SER A 67 -14.17 4.85 -8.32
C SER A 67 -13.07 4.90 -7.26
N TYR A 68 -12.04 5.71 -7.51
CA TYR A 68 -10.85 5.77 -6.65
C TYR A 68 -11.19 6.09 -5.19
N TYR A 69 -11.93 7.18 -4.95
CA TYR A 69 -12.33 7.57 -3.60
C TYR A 69 -13.39 6.64 -3.01
N LYS A 70 -14.17 5.91 -3.82
CA LYS A 70 -15.09 4.88 -3.31
C LYS A 70 -14.30 3.72 -2.67
N LYS A 71 -13.18 3.30 -3.26
CA LYS A 71 -12.27 2.30 -2.67
C LYS A 71 -11.72 2.78 -1.32
N TRP A 72 -11.36 4.06 -1.22
CA TRP A 72 -10.87 4.65 0.03
C TRP A 72 -11.95 4.65 1.12
N PHE A 73 -13.18 5.04 0.77
CA PHE A 73 -14.31 5.03 1.69
C PHE A 73 -14.63 3.63 2.21
N LEU A 74 -14.75 2.64 1.31
CA LEU A 74 -15.04 1.25 1.68
C LEU A 74 -13.95 0.67 2.59
N GLY A 75 -12.68 0.90 2.26
CA GLY A 75 -11.56 0.46 3.09
C GLY A 75 -11.52 1.17 4.45
N LEU A 76 -11.86 2.47 4.51
CA LEU A 76 -11.92 3.22 5.76
C LEU A 76 -13.03 2.70 6.68
N GLU A 77 -14.25 2.52 6.15
CA GLU A 77 -15.41 2.05 6.91
C GLU A 77 -15.14 0.69 7.56
N GLU A 78 -14.72 -0.31 6.78
CA GLU A 78 -14.45 -1.64 7.30
C GLU A 78 -13.29 -1.62 8.32
N MET A 79 -12.26 -0.81 8.08
CA MET A 79 -11.16 -0.63 9.03
C MET A 79 -11.61 -0.01 10.34
N LEU A 80 -12.42 1.04 10.32
CA LEU A 80 -12.91 1.68 11.54
C LEU A 80 -13.85 0.76 12.32
N ILE A 81 -14.66 -0.05 11.64
CA ILE A 81 -15.49 -1.09 12.26
C ILE A 81 -14.61 -2.16 12.91
N ALA A 82 -13.68 -2.75 12.17
CA ALA A 82 -12.80 -3.81 12.67
C ALA A 82 -11.95 -3.37 13.87
N LYS A 83 -11.62 -2.08 13.95
CA LYS A 83 -10.87 -1.48 15.06
C LYS A 83 -11.75 -0.97 16.20
N GLY A 84 -13.08 -1.09 16.11
CA GLY A 84 -14.04 -0.68 17.13
C GLY A 84 -14.16 0.83 17.31
N TYR A 85 -13.90 1.61 16.25
CA TYR A 85 -14.19 3.05 16.23
C TYR A 85 -15.63 3.35 15.80
N LEU A 86 -16.24 2.45 15.03
CA LEU A 86 -17.62 2.51 14.57
C LEU A 86 -18.26 1.12 14.71
N THR A 87 -19.58 1.08 14.78
CA THR A 87 -20.37 -0.15 14.60
C THR A 87 -21.14 -0.13 13.27
N ARG A 88 -21.59 -1.29 12.80
CA ARG A 88 -22.42 -1.37 11.58
C ARG A 88 -23.76 -0.66 11.79
N GLU A 89 -24.28 -0.70 13.01
CA GLU A 89 -25.50 -0.02 13.43
C GLU A 89 -25.33 1.51 13.36
N GLU A 90 -24.21 2.05 13.81
CA GLU A 90 -23.90 3.50 13.70
C GLU A 90 -23.77 3.95 12.25
N VAL A 91 -23.13 3.12 11.40
CA VAL A 91 -23.04 3.39 9.95
C VAL A 91 -24.44 3.41 9.32
N ALA A 92 -25.31 2.44 9.65
CA ALA A 92 -26.68 2.38 9.15
C ALA A 92 -27.55 3.55 9.66
N ALA A 93 -27.37 3.95 10.91
CA ALA A 93 -28.09 5.07 11.52
C ALA A 93 -27.59 6.44 11.04
N GLY A 94 -26.36 6.51 10.53
CA GLY A 94 -25.72 7.76 10.07
C GLY A 94 -25.30 8.71 11.21
N HIS A 95 -25.31 8.23 12.47
CA HIS A 95 -24.90 9.00 13.65
C HIS A 95 -24.43 8.06 14.76
N ALA A 96 -23.70 8.61 15.74
CA ALA A 96 -23.21 7.85 16.89
C ALA A 96 -24.36 7.35 17.77
N LEU A 97 -24.31 6.08 18.13
CA LEU A 97 -25.29 5.41 19.01
C LEU A 97 -24.69 5.12 20.39
N GLN A 98 -23.37 5.23 20.51
CA GLN A 98 -22.61 5.00 21.74
C GLN A 98 -21.47 6.02 21.86
N PRO A 99 -20.88 6.19 23.05
CA PRO A 99 -19.70 7.03 23.21
C PRO A 99 -18.55 6.60 22.31
N ALA A 100 -17.90 7.55 21.65
CA ALA A 100 -16.79 7.28 20.74
C ALA A 100 -15.56 6.72 21.46
N LYS A 101 -14.91 5.73 20.86
CA LYS A 101 -13.60 5.25 21.30
C LYS A 101 -12.55 6.36 21.21
N ALA A 102 -11.72 6.49 22.24
CA ALA A 102 -10.65 7.49 22.27
C ALA A 102 -9.61 7.27 21.15
N LEU A 103 -9.21 8.36 20.52
CA LEU A 103 -8.15 8.40 19.50
C LEU A 103 -6.79 8.59 20.17
N LYS A 104 -5.75 7.89 19.68
CA LYS A 104 -4.41 7.86 20.28
C LYS A 104 -3.78 9.25 20.39
N HIS A 105 -4.01 10.11 19.40
CA HIS A 105 -3.47 11.46 19.35
C HIS A 105 -4.52 12.55 19.60
N GLY A 106 -5.68 12.16 20.14
CA GLY A 106 -6.80 13.08 20.37
C GLY A 106 -7.52 13.47 19.08
N LYS A 107 -8.35 14.51 19.17
CA LYS A 107 -9.10 15.05 18.03
C LYS A 107 -8.17 15.85 17.13
N LEU A 108 -8.45 15.84 15.83
CA LEU A 108 -7.82 16.75 14.87
C LEU A 108 -8.59 18.07 14.87
N GLU A 109 -7.91 19.16 15.20
CA GLU A 109 -8.45 20.52 15.15
C GLU A 109 -8.09 21.21 13.83
N ARG A 110 -8.69 22.36 13.53
CA ARG A 110 -8.40 23.12 12.29
C ARG A 110 -6.90 23.48 12.16
N ASP A 111 -6.27 23.85 13.27
CA ASP A 111 -4.86 24.25 13.30
C ASP A 111 -3.91 23.07 13.08
N ASP A 112 -4.44 21.84 13.11
CA ASP A 112 -3.69 20.62 12.82
C ASP A 112 -3.68 20.25 11.33
N VAL A 113 -4.39 20.96 10.45
CA VAL A 113 -4.53 20.54 9.05
C VAL A 113 -3.16 20.48 8.35
N GLU A 114 -2.30 21.47 8.56
CA GLU A 114 -0.99 21.53 7.92
C GLU A 114 -0.10 20.32 8.26
N ARG A 115 -0.13 19.84 9.52
CA ARG A 115 0.65 18.65 9.92
C ARG A 115 0.21 17.37 9.18
N THR A 116 -1.05 17.30 8.73
CA THR A 116 -1.57 16.13 8.00
C THR A 116 -1.16 16.10 6.52
N MET A 117 -0.68 17.23 6.00
CA MET A 117 -0.24 17.41 4.61
C MET A 117 1.24 17.10 4.41
N VAL A 118 2.02 17.02 5.49
CA VAL A 118 3.45 16.67 5.43
C VAL A 118 3.62 15.18 5.12
N ARG A 119 4.51 14.88 4.16
CA ARG A 119 4.83 13.49 3.80
C ARG A 119 5.48 12.77 4.99
N GLY A 120 4.97 11.58 5.31
CA GLY A 120 5.54 10.74 6.37
C GLY A 120 7.00 10.36 6.10
N LYS A 121 7.79 10.28 7.17
CA LYS A 121 9.18 9.79 7.13
C LYS A 121 9.21 8.31 7.49
N PHE A 122 9.58 7.47 6.51
CA PHE A 122 9.62 6.02 6.68
C PHE A 122 11.02 5.46 6.90
N ALA A 123 12.07 6.27 6.66
CA ALA A 123 13.45 5.89 6.95
C ALA A 123 13.65 5.65 8.45
N ARG A 124 14.46 4.64 8.79
CA ARG A 124 14.78 4.24 10.16
C ARG A 124 16.26 3.87 10.26
N PRO A 125 16.88 4.01 11.45
CA PRO A 125 18.21 3.48 11.69
C PRO A 125 18.27 1.98 11.35
N ALA A 126 19.33 1.55 10.69
CA ALA A 126 19.52 0.15 10.35
C ALA A 126 19.85 -0.67 11.60
N PRO A 127 19.10 -1.76 11.88
CA PRO A 127 19.39 -2.62 13.02
C PRO A 127 20.59 -3.56 12.78
N ALA A 128 20.97 -3.78 11.52
CA ALA A 128 22.09 -4.60 11.08
C ALA A 128 22.60 -4.13 9.70
N PRO A 129 23.83 -4.49 9.29
CA PRO A 129 24.34 -4.21 7.94
C PRO A 129 23.46 -4.79 6.82
N ALA A 130 23.46 -4.15 5.66
CA ALA A 130 22.79 -4.63 4.46
C ALA A 130 23.40 -5.97 4.00
N ARG A 131 22.54 -6.94 3.67
CA ARG A 131 22.93 -8.25 3.12
C ARG A 131 23.35 -8.16 1.66
N PHE A 132 22.70 -7.28 0.89
CA PHE A 132 22.95 -7.09 -0.53
C PHE A 132 23.54 -5.71 -0.84
N LYS A 133 24.32 -5.61 -1.91
CA LYS A 133 24.88 -4.37 -2.47
C LYS A 133 24.48 -4.21 -3.93
N ILE A 134 24.67 -2.99 -4.44
CA ILE A 134 24.46 -2.67 -5.87
C ILE A 134 25.30 -3.62 -6.73
N GLY A 135 24.69 -4.16 -7.77
CA GLY A 135 25.27 -5.17 -8.68
C GLY A 135 25.02 -6.62 -8.27
N ASP A 136 24.56 -6.90 -7.04
CA ASP A 136 24.24 -8.27 -6.63
C ASP A 136 23.04 -8.80 -7.42
N ARG A 137 23.14 -10.05 -7.87
CA ARG A 137 22.01 -10.81 -8.40
C ARG A 137 21.20 -11.37 -7.24
N VAL A 138 19.89 -11.11 -7.24
CA VAL A 138 18.97 -11.54 -6.20
C VAL A 138 17.74 -12.20 -6.81
N ARG A 139 17.21 -13.21 -6.13
CA ARG A 139 15.94 -13.85 -6.46
C ARG A 139 14.83 -13.29 -5.58
N ALA A 140 13.79 -12.76 -6.20
CA ALA A 140 12.57 -12.45 -5.48
C ALA A 140 11.92 -13.74 -4.99
N LYS A 141 11.60 -13.82 -3.70
CA LYS A 141 11.06 -15.04 -3.10
C LYS A 141 9.70 -15.40 -3.68
N ASN A 142 9.47 -16.70 -3.84
CA ASN A 142 8.14 -17.22 -4.15
C ASN A 142 7.31 -17.37 -2.86
N ILE A 143 6.69 -16.27 -2.43
CA ILE A 143 5.85 -16.21 -1.22
C ILE A 143 4.40 -15.84 -1.55
N HIS A 144 3.46 -16.34 -0.76
CA HIS A 144 2.03 -16.06 -0.91
C HIS A 144 1.38 -15.71 0.44
N PRO A 145 1.81 -14.64 1.13
CA PRO A 145 1.18 -14.25 2.38
C PRO A 145 -0.28 -13.88 2.14
N VAL A 146 -1.16 -14.31 3.05
CA VAL A 146 -2.58 -13.92 3.04
C VAL A 146 -2.79 -12.47 3.51
N THR A 147 -1.80 -11.90 4.19
CA THR A 147 -1.77 -10.52 4.69
C THR A 147 -1.17 -9.54 3.69
N HIS A 148 -1.09 -8.26 4.05
CA HIS A 148 -0.39 -7.23 3.27
C HIS A 148 1.06 -7.63 2.95
N THR A 149 1.48 -7.35 1.72
CA THR A 149 2.87 -7.45 1.26
C THR A 149 3.07 -6.51 0.08
N ARG A 150 4.31 -6.11 -0.18
CA ARG A 150 4.64 -5.22 -1.31
C ARG A 150 5.40 -5.90 -2.43
N LEU A 151 5.66 -7.20 -2.34
CA LEU A 151 6.28 -7.97 -3.42
C LEU A 151 5.22 -8.34 -4.49
N PRO A 152 5.21 -7.70 -5.67
CA PRO A 152 4.22 -7.98 -6.71
C PRO A 152 4.31 -9.43 -7.18
N ARG A 153 3.18 -10.05 -7.57
CA ARG A 153 3.19 -11.45 -8.02
C ARG A 153 4.11 -11.69 -9.21
N TYR A 154 4.14 -10.77 -10.16
CA TYR A 154 4.85 -10.97 -11.42
C TYR A 154 6.38 -11.06 -11.31
N VAL A 155 6.98 -10.65 -10.18
CA VAL A 155 8.43 -10.81 -9.97
C VAL A 155 8.79 -12.04 -9.14
N ARG A 156 7.82 -12.71 -8.50
CA ARG A 156 8.10 -13.77 -7.53
C ARG A 156 8.74 -14.98 -8.23
N GLY A 157 9.88 -15.43 -7.72
CA GLY A 157 10.69 -16.51 -8.30
C GLY A 157 11.73 -16.05 -9.32
N HIS A 158 11.60 -14.83 -9.87
CA HIS A 158 12.50 -14.30 -10.87
C HIS A 158 13.78 -13.72 -10.25
N VAL A 159 14.85 -13.70 -11.05
CA VAL A 159 16.13 -13.11 -10.68
C VAL A 159 16.21 -11.70 -11.27
N GLY A 160 16.65 -10.76 -10.44
CA GLY A 160 16.98 -9.40 -10.87
C GLY A 160 18.34 -8.98 -10.33
N VAL A 161 18.72 -7.73 -10.62
CA VAL A 161 19.96 -7.11 -10.15
C VAL A 161 19.63 -5.93 -9.26
N VAL A 162 20.29 -5.84 -8.11
CA VAL A 162 20.18 -4.67 -7.22
C VAL A 162 20.81 -3.46 -7.90
N GLU A 163 20.01 -2.43 -8.19
CA GLU A 163 20.48 -1.20 -8.84
C GLU A 163 20.66 -0.05 -7.83
N LEU A 164 19.85 -0.04 -6.76
CA LEU A 164 19.91 1.00 -5.73
C LEU A 164 19.66 0.42 -4.33
N ASN A 165 20.32 1.00 -3.33
CA ASN A 165 20.03 0.77 -1.91
C ASN A 165 19.51 2.09 -1.30
N HIS A 166 18.25 2.09 -0.86
CA HIS A 166 17.58 3.26 -0.27
C HIS A 166 17.84 3.42 1.23
N GLY A 167 18.50 2.45 1.88
CA GLY A 167 18.61 2.36 3.33
C GLY A 167 17.44 1.64 3.98
N CYS A 168 17.40 1.65 5.32
CA CYS A 168 16.35 0.98 6.10
C CYS A 168 15.07 1.80 6.22
N HIS A 169 13.95 1.12 6.02
CA HIS A 169 12.61 1.69 6.07
C HIS A 169 11.66 0.83 6.90
N VAL A 170 10.57 1.42 7.40
CA VAL A 170 9.45 0.69 8.01
C VAL A 170 9.00 -0.44 7.06
N PHE A 171 8.87 -1.66 7.60
CA PHE A 171 8.48 -2.83 6.82
C PHE A 171 6.95 -2.98 6.73
N PRO A 172 6.37 -2.90 5.52
CA PRO A 172 4.92 -2.84 5.37
C PRO A 172 4.19 -4.09 5.89
N ASP A 173 4.75 -5.29 5.74
CA ASP A 173 4.07 -6.54 6.12
C ASP A 173 3.81 -6.61 7.63
N SER A 174 4.75 -6.11 8.46
CA SER A 174 4.54 -6.04 9.91
C SER A 174 3.71 -4.80 10.30
N ALA A 175 3.95 -3.65 9.65
CA ALA A 175 3.27 -2.40 9.96
C ALA A 175 1.77 -2.47 9.67
N ALA A 176 1.36 -3.08 8.55
CA ALA A 176 -0.04 -3.24 8.18
C ALA A 176 -0.84 -4.12 9.16
N MET A 177 -0.15 -5.06 9.82
CA MET A 177 -0.73 -5.93 10.84
C MET A 177 -0.52 -5.38 12.26
N GLU A 178 -0.01 -4.15 12.38
CA GLU A 178 0.29 -3.46 13.64
C GLU A 178 1.20 -4.25 14.59
N ARG A 179 2.11 -5.06 14.03
CA ARG A 179 3.10 -5.85 14.78
C ARG A 179 4.42 -5.10 15.01
N GLY A 180 4.39 -3.77 14.89
CA GLY A 180 5.56 -2.91 14.93
C GLY A 180 6.19 -2.65 13.56
N GLU A 181 7.11 -1.70 13.53
CA GLU A 181 7.69 -1.16 12.29
C GLU A 181 8.72 -2.08 11.64
N ASN A 182 9.35 -2.96 12.42
CA ASN A 182 10.38 -3.93 11.99
C ASN A 182 11.27 -3.41 10.83
N PRO A 183 12.12 -2.40 11.03
CA PRO A 183 12.82 -1.76 9.92
C PRO A 183 13.66 -2.72 9.07
N GLN A 184 13.52 -2.66 7.75
CA GLN A 184 14.20 -3.53 6.79
C GLN A 184 14.89 -2.70 5.70
N TRP A 185 16.01 -3.20 5.17
CA TRP A 185 16.67 -2.60 4.00
C TRP A 185 15.76 -2.63 2.79
N LEU A 186 15.77 -1.56 2.00
CA LEU A 186 14.97 -1.40 0.79
C LEU A 186 15.87 -1.21 -0.43
N TYR A 187 15.63 -2.00 -1.46
CA TYR A 187 16.43 -2.01 -2.68
C TYR A 187 15.56 -1.76 -3.91
N THR A 188 16.06 -1.01 -4.89
CA THR A 188 15.53 -1.12 -6.25
C THR A 188 16.19 -2.32 -6.92
N VAL A 189 15.38 -3.26 -7.39
CA VAL A 189 15.80 -4.45 -8.13
C VAL A 189 15.25 -4.38 -9.54
N VAL A 190 16.12 -4.56 -10.53
CA VAL A 190 15.79 -4.50 -11.95
C VAL A 190 15.73 -5.91 -12.53
N PHE A 191 14.65 -6.20 -13.25
CA PHE A 191 14.38 -7.45 -13.93
C PHE A 191 14.33 -7.20 -15.44
N GLU A 192 14.90 -8.10 -16.22
CA GLU A 192 14.77 -8.08 -17.67
C GLU A 192 13.35 -8.52 -18.06
N GLY A 193 12.74 -7.87 -19.04
CA GLY A 193 11.34 -8.14 -19.43
C GLY A 193 11.11 -9.58 -19.85
N ARG A 194 12.07 -10.18 -20.56
CA ARG A 194 12.01 -11.59 -20.96
C ARG A 194 12.16 -12.57 -19.81
N ASP A 195 12.84 -12.18 -18.74
CA ASP A 195 12.88 -13.00 -17.53
C ASP A 195 11.51 -13.06 -16.88
N LEU A 196 10.71 -11.99 -16.96
CA LEU A 196 9.36 -11.92 -16.39
C LEU A 196 8.27 -12.54 -17.29
N TRP A 197 8.36 -12.30 -18.60
CA TRP A 197 7.24 -12.54 -19.53
C TRP A 197 7.56 -13.57 -20.62
N GLY A 198 8.75 -14.18 -20.60
CA GLY A 198 9.18 -15.18 -21.58
C GLY A 198 9.67 -14.58 -22.90
N GLU A 199 9.83 -15.43 -23.91
CA GLU A 199 10.47 -15.08 -25.19
C GLU A 199 9.72 -14.01 -25.99
N ASP A 200 8.39 -13.97 -25.85
CA ASP A 200 7.50 -12.98 -26.46
C ASP A 200 7.61 -11.60 -25.80
N GLY A 201 8.25 -11.51 -24.63
CA GLY A 201 8.55 -10.24 -23.97
C GLY A 201 9.53 -9.39 -24.79
N ASP A 202 9.31 -8.08 -24.76
CA ASP A 202 10.22 -7.10 -25.39
C ASP A 202 11.64 -7.28 -24.85
N PRO A 203 12.65 -7.59 -25.71
CA PRO A 203 14.02 -7.85 -25.29
C PRO A 203 14.74 -6.62 -24.71
N THR A 204 14.18 -5.43 -24.87
CA THR A 204 14.73 -4.16 -24.37
C THR A 204 14.02 -3.66 -23.10
N LEU A 205 12.88 -4.27 -22.75
CA LEU A 205 12.11 -3.88 -21.58
C LEU A 205 12.86 -4.25 -20.31
N LYS A 206 12.91 -3.29 -19.37
CA LYS A 206 13.33 -3.52 -17.99
C LYS A 206 12.24 -3.08 -17.06
N VAL A 207 12.03 -3.86 -16.00
CA VAL A 207 11.08 -3.54 -14.94
C VAL A 207 11.85 -3.42 -13.64
N SER A 208 11.79 -2.25 -13.02
CA SER A 208 12.31 -2.06 -11.67
C SER A 208 11.18 -2.10 -10.64
N ILE A 209 11.47 -2.69 -9.49
CA ILE A 209 10.61 -2.60 -8.30
C ILE A 209 11.45 -2.26 -7.08
N ASP A 210 10.81 -1.67 -6.08
CA ASP A 210 11.40 -1.57 -4.75
C ASP A 210 11.02 -2.82 -3.94
N ALA A 211 12.01 -3.58 -3.50
CA ALA A 211 11.87 -4.81 -2.73
C ALA A 211 12.63 -4.70 -1.39
N PHE A 212 11.95 -5.05 -0.30
CA PHE A 212 12.58 -5.14 1.01
C PHE A 212 13.46 -6.38 1.11
N GLU A 213 14.55 -6.31 1.88
CA GLU A 213 15.54 -7.38 2.05
C GLU A 213 14.93 -8.76 2.37
N PRO A 214 13.91 -8.90 3.24
CA PRO A 214 13.30 -10.21 3.50
C PRO A 214 12.61 -10.84 2.30
N TYR A 215 12.31 -10.08 1.24
CA TYR A 215 11.73 -10.58 -0.01
C TYR A 215 12.76 -11.20 -0.95
N LEU A 216 14.06 -11.09 -0.63
CA LEU A 216 15.14 -11.44 -1.54
C LEU A 216 16.01 -12.56 -0.98
N ASP A 217 16.43 -13.45 -1.86
CA ASP A 217 17.49 -14.43 -1.63
C ASP A 217 18.65 -14.19 -2.62
N PRO A 218 19.89 -14.61 -2.30
CA PRO A 218 20.96 -14.69 -3.28
C PRO A 218 20.52 -15.55 -4.48
N ALA A 219 20.84 -15.09 -5.71
CA ALA A 219 20.37 -15.73 -6.94
C ALA A 219 21.05 -17.07 -7.25
#